data_AF-A0A964YJB0-F1
#
_entry.id   AF-A0A964YJB0-F1
#
_cell.length_a   1.000
_cell.length_b   1.000
_cell.length_c   1.000
_cell.angle_alpha   90.00
_cell.angle_beta   90.00
_cell.angle_gamma   90.00
#
_symmetry.space_group_name_H-M   'P 1'
#
loop_
_entity.id
_entity.type
_entity.pdbx_description
1 polymer ?
#
loop_
_entity_poly.entity_id
_entity_poly.type
_entity_poly.pdbx_seq_one_letter_code
_entity_poly.pdbx_strand_id
1 'polypeptide(L)'
;KPKEDAVDKQYATGMFSGGDAYVFDLTSDPAAQTGFDIFTYLQSRVPGLQISRSGMNVSMSWRGATPDLFLDQMPSQSTMLQTLAMQDIAMVKVFRPPFFGSIGGGAGGAIAIYTKKGSSRNAGGNKSNKEMFSTVLGGYSRFKEFYNPQYDNPGENPETDIRTTLYWNPYVMTNKKSPRYRIQFFNNDLSKRLLIVLEGINADGKITRTTKILE
;
A
#
# COMPACT_ATOMS: atom_id res chain seq x y z
N LYS A 1 -8.59 17.47 -24.76
CA LYS A 1 -8.46 16.06 -25.14
C LYS A 1 -7.26 15.31 -24.55
N PRO A 2 -6.01 15.81 -24.48
CA PRO A 2 -4.90 15.00 -23.94
C PRO A 2 -5.08 14.60 -22.46
N LYS A 3 -5.85 15.37 -21.68
CA LYS A 3 -6.19 15.05 -20.29
C LYS A 3 -7.24 13.93 -20.18
N GLU A 4 -8.31 14.01 -20.97
CA GLU A 4 -9.38 13.00 -21.01
C GLU A 4 -8.85 11.65 -21.47
N ASP A 5 -8.00 11.64 -22.51
CA ASP A 5 -7.36 10.43 -23.03
C ASP A 5 -6.41 9.78 -22.01
N ALA A 6 -5.76 10.59 -21.16
CA ALA A 6 -4.89 10.10 -20.11
C ALA A 6 -5.68 9.45 -18.97
N VAL A 7 -6.80 10.05 -18.56
CA VAL A 7 -7.70 9.49 -17.54
C VAL A 7 -8.37 8.21 -18.06
N ASP A 8 -8.79 8.18 -19.33
CA ASP A 8 -9.36 6.98 -19.95
C ASP A 8 -8.40 5.79 -19.89
N LYS A 9 -7.13 5.99 -20.26
CA LYS A 9 -6.09 4.94 -20.17
C LYS A 9 -5.80 4.48 -18.75
N GLN A 10 -6.01 5.33 -17.74
CA GLN A 10 -5.73 5.01 -16.35
C GLN A 10 -6.83 4.14 -15.70
N TYR A 11 -8.08 4.36 -16.10
CA TYR A 11 -9.25 3.76 -15.45
C TYR A 11 -9.95 2.70 -16.29
N ALA A 12 -10.06 2.88 -17.60
CA ALA A 12 -10.77 1.98 -18.48
C ALA A 12 -9.85 0.96 -19.15
N THR A 13 -10.31 -0.29 -19.26
CA THR A 13 -9.56 -1.40 -19.89
C THR A 13 -10.41 -2.15 -20.90
N GLY A 14 -9.76 -2.81 -21.86
CA GLY A 14 -10.41 -3.66 -22.84
C GLY A 14 -11.49 -2.92 -23.63
N MET A 15 -12.71 -3.49 -23.69
CA MET A 15 -13.85 -2.93 -24.41
C MET A 15 -14.35 -1.59 -23.88
N PHE A 16 -13.94 -1.20 -22.67
CA PHE A 16 -14.27 0.11 -22.10
C PHE A 16 -13.21 1.17 -22.39
N SER A 17 -12.04 0.82 -22.93
CA SER A 17 -10.98 1.77 -23.28
C SER A 17 -11.17 2.33 -24.68
N GLY A 18 -10.98 3.64 -24.88
CA GLY A 18 -11.23 4.31 -26.15
C GLY A 18 -12.69 4.23 -26.62
N GLY A 19 -12.89 4.25 -27.94
CA GLY A 19 -14.21 4.14 -28.56
C GLY A 19 -14.99 5.45 -28.64
N ASP A 20 -16.21 5.36 -29.14
CA ASP A 20 -17.08 6.52 -29.35
C ASP A 20 -17.85 6.92 -28.07
N ALA A 21 -17.17 7.61 -27.16
CA ALA A 21 -17.71 8.00 -25.86
C ALA A 21 -17.39 9.44 -25.46
N TYR A 22 -18.26 10.03 -24.66
CA TYR A 22 -17.93 11.23 -23.89
C TYR A 22 -17.19 10.81 -22.63
N VAL A 23 -16.01 11.40 -22.39
CA VAL A 23 -15.20 11.15 -21.20
C VAL A 23 -15.20 12.42 -20.34
N PHE A 24 -15.66 12.29 -19.11
CA PHE A 24 -15.67 13.37 -18.12
C PHE A 24 -14.70 13.03 -16.99
N ASP A 25 -13.72 13.90 -16.78
CA ASP A 25 -12.80 13.82 -15.64
C ASP A 25 -13.38 14.62 -14.46
N LEU A 26 -13.85 13.90 -13.44
CA LEU A 26 -14.46 14.50 -12.26
C LEU A 26 -13.42 14.92 -11.22
N THR A 27 -12.15 14.56 -11.40
CA THR A 27 -11.08 15.02 -10.51
C THR A 27 -10.74 16.49 -10.74
N SER A 28 -10.93 16.98 -11.96
CA SER A 28 -10.61 18.34 -12.36
C SER A 28 -11.83 19.23 -12.66
N ASP A 29 -13.05 18.67 -12.69
CA ASP A 29 -14.29 19.44 -12.95
C ASP A 29 -14.79 20.16 -11.69
N PRO A 30 -14.87 21.51 -11.68
CA PRO A 30 -15.45 22.26 -10.56
C PRO A 30 -16.89 21.87 -10.23
N ALA A 31 -17.69 21.46 -11.23
CA ALA A 31 -19.08 21.04 -11.02
C ALA A 31 -19.19 19.69 -10.27
N ALA A 32 -18.15 18.86 -10.30
CA ALA A 32 -18.09 17.65 -9.49
C ALA A 32 -17.75 17.96 -8.01
N GLN A 33 -17.12 19.12 -7.75
CA GLN A 33 -16.75 19.56 -6.39
C GLN A 33 -17.87 20.32 -5.67
N THR A 34 -18.87 20.83 -6.38
CA THR A 34 -19.99 21.59 -5.80
C THR A 34 -21.10 20.72 -5.17
N GLY A 35 -20.90 19.39 -5.06
CA GLY A 35 -21.78 18.51 -4.29
C GLY A 35 -23.09 18.09 -4.97
N PHE A 36 -23.16 18.13 -6.30
CA PHE A 36 -24.31 17.57 -7.02
C PHE A 36 -24.38 16.03 -6.89
N ASP A 37 -25.55 15.43 -7.09
CA ASP A 37 -25.70 13.99 -7.31
C ASP A 37 -25.22 13.63 -8.73
N ILE A 38 -24.69 12.41 -8.91
CA ILE A 38 -24.14 11.92 -10.19
C ILE A 38 -25.15 12.00 -11.33
N PHE A 39 -26.43 11.75 -11.05
CA PHE A 39 -27.47 11.84 -12.07
C PHE A 39 -27.73 13.29 -12.51
N THR A 40 -27.73 14.23 -11.57
CA THR A 40 -27.88 15.66 -11.90
C THR A 40 -26.68 16.14 -12.74
N TYR A 41 -25.48 15.69 -12.38
CA TYR A 41 -24.26 15.97 -13.15
C TYR A 41 -24.39 15.44 -14.59
N LEU A 42 -24.77 14.18 -14.75
CA LEU A 42 -24.95 13.54 -16.05
C LEU A 42 -26.00 14.24 -16.92
N GLN A 43 -27.14 14.61 -16.34
CA GLN A 43 -28.18 15.34 -17.06
C GLN A 43 -27.70 16.71 -17.59
N SER A 44 -26.80 17.38 -16.85
CA SER A 44 -26.24 18.67 -17.27
C SER A 44 -25.14 18.55 -18.33
N ARG A 45 -24.43 17.41 -18.38
CA ARG A 45 -23.25 17.21 -19.23
C ARG A 45 -23.50 16.34 -20.46
N VAL A 46 -24.52 15.48 -20.45
CA VAL A 46 -24.82 14.52 -21.51
C VAL A 46 -26.04 14.99 -22.33
N PRO A 47 -25.85 15.46 -23.57
CA PRO A 47 -26.96 15.90 -24.39
C PRO A 47 -27.95 14.77 -24.73
N GLY A 48 -29.23 15.04 -24.49
CA GLY A 48 -30.32 14.12 -24.79
C GLY A 48 -30.54 13.01 -23.74
N LEU A 49 -29.75 13.00 -22.65
CA LEU A 49 -30.02 12.14 -21.50
C LEU A 49 -31.13 12.77 -20.65
N GLN A 50 -32.24 12.06 -20.53
CA GLN A 50 -33.36 12.42 -19.68
C GLN A 50 -33.35 11.52 -18.45
N ILE A 51 -33.47 12.13 -17.28
CA ILE A 51 -33.50 11.41 -16.01
C ILE A 51 -34.79 11.79 -15.29
N SER A 52 -35.61 10.79 -15.01
CA SER A 52 -36.87 10.94 -14.30
C SER A 52 -36.71 10.36 -12.90
N ARG A 53 -37.00 11.17 -11.88
CA ARG A 53 -36.96 10.76 -10.48
C ARG A 53 -38.39 10.59 -9.97
N SER A 54 -38.71 9.43 -9.42
CA SER A 54 -40.00 9.15 -8.77
C SER A 54 -39.74 8.56 -7.39
N GLY A 55 -39.68 9.44 -6.39
CA GLY A 55 -39.26 9.07 -5.03
C GLY A 55 -37.82 8.58 -5.02
N MET A 56 -37.60 7.35 -4.54
CA MET A 56 -36.28 6.72 -4.49
C MET A 56 -35.87 6.06 -5.83
N ASN A 57 -36.82 5.93 -6.77
CA ASN A 57 -36.56 5.32 -8.07
C ASN A 57 -36.04 6.37 -9.06
N VAL A 58 -34.93 6.07 -9.71
CA VAL A 58 -34.36 6.86 -10.81
C VAL A 58 -34.40 6.02 -12.07
N SER A 59 -35.14 6.50 -13.08
CA SER A 59 -35.13 5.97 -14.43
C SER A 59 -34.41 6.93 -15.37
N MET A 60 -33.77 6.38 -16.40
CA MET A 60 -33.03 7.14 -17.39
C MET A 60 -33.47 6.73 -18.79
N SER A 61 -33.54 7.71 -19.68
CA SER A 61 -33.76 7.51 -21.10
C SER A 61 -32.77 8.35 -21.88
N TRP A 62 -32.01 7.74 -22.77
CA TRP A 62 -31.13 8.43 -23.69
C TRP A 62 -31.62 8.19 -25.12
N ARG A 63 -32.13 9.25 -25.75
CA ARG A 63 -32.69 9.18 -27.12
C ARG A 63 -33.75 8.07 -27.31
N GLY A 64 -34.56 7.81 -26.28
CA GLY A 64 -35.67 6.84 -26.34
C GLY A 64 -35.31 5.42 -25.90
N ALA A 65 -34.06 5.13 -25.53
CA ALA A 65 -33.63 3.83 -24.99
C ALA A 65 -32.97 3.99 -23.61
N THR A 66 -33.03 2.95 -22.78
CA THR A 66 -32.42 2.98 -21.44
C THR A 66 -30.94 2.60 -21.54
N PRO A 67 -30.01 3.46 -21.10
CA PRO A 67 -28.58 3.13 -21.08
C PRO A 67 -28.26 2.11 -19.98
N ASP A 68 -27.32 1.20 -20.26
CA ASP A 68 -26.78 0.29 -19.25
C ASP A 68 -25.80 1.02 -18.32
N LEU A 69 -25.81 0.65 -17.04
CA LEU A 69 -24.96 1.25 -16.02
C LEU A 69 -23.83 0.30 -15.62
N PHE A 70 -22.63 0.84 -15.55
CA PHE A 70 -21.45 0.13 -15.06
C PHE A 70 -20.78 0.92 -13.94
N LEU A 71 -20.38 0.22 -12.88
CA LEU A 71 -19.50 0.73 -11.83
C LEU A 71 -18.19 -0.06 -11.91
N ASP A 72 -17.09 0.63 -12.19
CA ASP A 72 -15.76 0.01 -12.34
C ASP A 72 -15.78 -1.22 -13.29
N GLN A 73 -16.45 -1.07 -14.44
CA GLN A 73 -16.65 -2.10 -15.49
C GLN A 73 -17.58 -3.26 -15.11
N MET A 74 -18.16 -3.26 -13.90
CA MET A 74 -19.16 -4.25 -13.49
C MET A 74 -20.57 -3.69 -13.69
N PRO A 75 -21.53 -4.49 -14.20
CA PRO A 75 -22.93 -4.07 -14.30
C PRO A 75 -23.45 -3.62 -12.93
N SER A 76 -24.10 -2.45 -12.89
CA SER A 76 -24.64 -1.86 -11.68
C SER A 76 -26.05 -1.31 -11.92
N GLN A 77 -26.73 -0.92 -10.85
CA GLN A 77 -28.09 -0.38 -10.90
C GLN A 77 -28.11 1.07 -10.42
N SER A 78 -29.16 1.81 -10.81
CA SER A 78 -29.28 3.22 -10.45
C SER A 78 -29.31 3.43 -8.93
N THR A 79 -29.87 2.48 -8.17
CA THR A 79 -29.89 2.49 -6.70
C THR A 79 -28.51 2.47 -6.07
N MET A 80 -27.56 1.70 -6.61
CA MET A 80 -26.18 1.66 -6.12
C MET A 80 -25.42 2.94 -6.45
N LEU A 81 -25.67 3.54 -7.61
CA LEU A 81 -24.99 4.77 -8.02
C LEU A 81 -25.47 5.99 -7.23
N GLN A 82 -26.71 5.99 -6.74
CA GLN A 82 -27.22 7.06 -5.86
C GLN A 82 -26.49 7.16 -4.52
N THR A 83 -25.94 6.05 -4.02
CA THR A 83 -25.22 6.04 -2.73
C THR A 83 -23.76 6.46 -2.88
N LEU A 84 -23.27 6.57 -4.12
CA LEU A 84 -21.90 6.95 -4.41
C LEU A 84 -21.73 8.47 -4.33
N ALA A 85 -20.85 8.92 -3.44
CA ALA A 85 -20.51 10.33 -3.36
C ALA A 85 -19.70 10.77 -4.59
N MET A 86 -20.06 11.91 -5.20
CA MET A 86 -19.33 12.47 -6.35
C MET A 86 -17.83 12.62 -6.11
N GLN A 87 -17.44 12.94 -4.88
CA GLN A 87 -16.05 13.08 -4.47
C GLN A 87 -15.22 11.80 -4.59
N ASP A 88 -15.86 10.63 -4.60
CA ASP A 88 -15.20 9.33 -4.76
C ASP A 88 -15.14 8.88 -6.23
N ILE A 89 -15.76 9.62 -7.15
CA ILE A 89 -15.76 9.32 -8.58
C ILE A 89 -14.58 10.03 -9.24
N ALA A 90 -13.81 9.29 -10.04
CA ALA A 90 -12.68 9.82 -10.79
C ALA A 90 -13.09 10.22 -12.22
N MET A 91 -13.84 9.35 -12.87
CA MET A 91 -14.17 9.49 -14.28
C MET A 91 -15.57 8.93 -14.56
N VAL A 92 -16.27 9.58 -15.48
CA VAL A 92 -17.51 9.05 -16.04
C VAL A 92 -17.39 8.99 -17.55
N LYS A 93 -17.69 7.83 -18.11
CA LYS A 93 -17.59 7.56 -19.54
C LYS A 93 -18.94 7.14 -20.09
N VAL A 94 -19.41 7.87 -21.10
CA VAL A 94 -20.75 7.72 -21.67
C VAL A 94 -20.60 7.28 -23.12
N PHE A 95 -20.82 5.98 -23.36
CA PHE A 95 -20.69 5.33 -24.66
C PHE A 95 -21.95 5.54 -25.49
N ARG A 96 -21.81 6.20 -26.64
CA ARG A 96 -22.92 6.40 -27.56
C ARG A 96 -23.44 5.05 -28.08
N PRO A 97 -24.76 4.91 -28.30
CA PRO A 97 -25.29 3.71 -28.93
C PRO A 97 -24.70 3.52 -30.35
N PRO A 98 -24.37 2.29 -30.77
CA PRO A 98 -24.43 1.05 -30.00
C PRO A 98 -23.17 0.80 -29.16
N PHE A 99 -23.34 0.33 -27.92
CA PHE A 99 -22.23 -0.18 -27.10
C PHE A 99 -22.28 -1.71 -26.98
N PHE A 100 -21.30 -2.40 -27.55
CA PHE A 100 -21.28 -3.87 -27.64
C PHE A 100 -20.90 -4.60 -26.33
N GLY A 101 -20.45 -3.88 -25.30
CA GLY A 101 -20.24 -4.45 -23.96
C GLY A 101 -21.51 -4.46 -23.08
N SER A 102 -22.64 -3.98 -23.62
CA SER A 102 -23.95 -3.95 -22.96
C SER A 102 -24.60 -5.33 -22.96
N ILE A 103 -25.21 -5.70 -21.83
CA ILE A 103 -25.94 -6.97 -21.69
C ILE A 103 -27.29 -6.90 -22.42
N GLY A 104 -27.87 -5.71 -22.57
CA GLY A 104 -29.15 -5.45 -23.24
C GLY A 104 -29.08 -5.16 -24.74
N GLY A 105 -27.98 -5.47 -25.43
CA GLY A 105 -27.83 -5.25 -26.87
C GLY A 105 -27.46 -3.82 -27.28
N GLY A 106 -27.06 -2.97 -26.32
CA GLY A 106 -26.36 -1.71 -26.60
C GLY A 106 -27.17 -0.58 -27.25
N ALA A 107 -28.47 -0.79 -27.52
CA ALA A 107 -29.33 0.16 -28.21
C ALA A 107 -29.51 1.50 -27.45
N GLY A 108 -29.37 1.47 -26.12
CA GLY A 108 -29.36 2.66 -25.25
C GLY A 108 -27.97 3.21 -24.94
N GLY A 109 -26.91 2.59 -25.47
CA GLY A 109 -25.53 2.91 -25.07
C GLY A 109 -25.21 2.45 -23.66
N ALA A 110 -24.16 3.00 -23.07
CA ALA A 110 -23.76 2.68 -21.70
C ALA A 110 -23.15 3.87 -20.97
N ILE A 111 -23.32 3.91 -19.66
CA ILE A 111 -22.69 4.87 -18.76
C ILE A 111 -21.83 4.08 -17.78
N ALA A 112 -20.52 4.24 -17.88
CA ALA A 112 -19.54 3.63 -17.00
C ALA A 112 -18.97 4.67 -16.04
N ILE A 113 -19.09 4.41 -14.75
CA ILE A 113 -18.63 5.27 -13.67
C ILE A 113 -17.44 4.59 -13.02
N TYR A 114 -16.35 5.33 -12.83
CA TYR A 114 -15.11 4.82 -12.28
C TYR A 114 -14.79 5.52 -10.96
N THR A 115 -14.54 4.73 -9.93
CA THR A 115 -14.17 5.24 -8.62
C THR A 115 -12.69 5.62 -8.56
N LYS A 116 -12.35 6.54 -7.66
CA LYS A 116 -10.96 6.93 -7.39
C LYS A 116 -10.22 5.74 -6.79
N LYS A 117 -9.33 5.14 -7.58
CA LYS A 117 -8.27 4.23 -7.10
C LYS A 117 -7.45 4.94 -6.01
N GLY A 118 -6.99 4.21 -4.99
CA GLY A 118 -6.50 4.73 -3.70
C GLY A 118 -5.43 5.85 -3.71
N SER A 119 -4.81 6.17 -4.84
CA SER A 119 -3.93 7.33 -5.04
C SER A 119 -4.65 8.64 -5.42
N SER A 120 -5.92 8.58 -5.85
CA SER A 120 -6.68 9.72 -6.39
C SER A 120 -7.72 10.31 -5.42
N ARG A 121 -7.99 9.63 -4.28
CA ARG A 121 -8.81 10.18 -3.17
C ARG A 121 -8.25 11.49 -2.59
N ASN A 122 -7.01 11.84 -2.93
CA ASN A 122 -6.31 13.05 -2.48
C ASN A 122 -6.26 14.18 -3.54
N ALA A 123 -6.97 14.07 -4.67
CA ALA A 123 -6.90 15.08 -5.74
C ALA A 123 -7.78 16.33 -5.51
N GLY A 124 -8.65 16.34 -4.49
CA GLY A 124 -9.62 17.43 -4.23
C GLY A 124 -9.47 18.14 -2.89
N GLY A 125 -8.51 17.75 -2.05
CA GLY A 125 -8.33 18.34 -0.73
C GLY A 125 -6.89 18.17 -0.28
N ASN A 126 -6.20 19.30 -0.13
CA ASN A 126 -4.83 19.43 0.37
C ASN A 126 -3.73 18.79 -0.49
N LYS A 127 -2.94 19.66 -1.12
CA LYS A 127 -1.50 19.41 -1.37
C LYS A 127 -0.75 19.31 -0.02
N SER A 128 -1.04 18.29 0.76
CA SER A 128 -0.34 17.87 1.98
C SER A 128 -0.60 16.37 2.06
N ASN A 129 0.24 15.47 1.58
CA ASN A 129 1.67 15.41 1.78
C ASN A 129 2.35 14.80 0.54
N LYS A 130 3.11 15.62 -0.20
CA LYS A 130 4.16 15.11 -1.09
C LYS A 130 5.38 14.60 -0.30
N GLU A 131 5.30 14.53 1.02
CA GLU A 131 6.46 14.26 1.88
C GLU A 131 6.08 13.45 3.14
N MET A 132 5.26 12.41 3.02
CA MET A 132 5.33 11.35 4.03
C MET A 132 6.41 10.37 3.59
N PHE A 133 7.64 10.65 4.01
CA PHE A 133 8.72 9.67 3.99
C PHE A 133 8.30 8.49 4.88
N SER A 134 7.70 7.47 4.27
CA SER A 134 7.56 6.17 4.90
C SER A 134 8.93 5.52 4.87
N THR A 135 9.68 5.69 5.96
CA THR A 135 10.86 4.89 6.22
C THR A 135 10.45 3.78 7.17
N VAL A 136 10.82 2.54 6.83
CA VAL A 136 10.71 1.43 7.78
C VAL A 136 11.80 1.67 8.81
N LEU A 137 11.43 2.25 9.95
CA LEU A 137 12.32 2.33 11.08
C LEU A 137 12.54 0.91 11.57
N GLY A 138 13.72 0.34 11.27
CA GLY A 138 14.12 -0.95 11.81
C GLY A 138 14.00 -0.89 13.33
N GLY A 139 13.02 -1.61 13.89
CA GLY A 139 12.88 -1.72 15.32
C GLY A 139 14.11 -2.39 15.94
N TYR A 140 14.19 -2.37 17.27
CA TYR A 140 15.22 -3.12 17.97
C TYR A 140 15.05 -4.61 17.73
N SER A 141 16.11 -5.29 17.29
CA SER A 141 16.13 -6.75 17.31
C SER A 141 15.87 -7.21 18.74
N ARG A 142 14.95 -8.15 18.92
CA ARG A 142 14.77 -8.80 20.23
C ARG A 142 16.13 -9.34 20.67
N PHE A 143 16.45 -9.18 21.95
CA PHE A 143 17.63 -9.82 22.53
C PHE A 143 17.52 -11.32 22.32
N LYS A 144 18.38 -11.87 21.45
CA LYS A 144 18.54 -13.32 21.30
C LYS A 144 19.70 -13.71 22.20
N GLU A 145 19.44 -14.62 23.12
CA GLU A 145 20.51 -15.22 23.94
C GLU A 145 21.52 -15.90 23.01
N PHE A 146 22.81 -15.69 23.30
CA PHE A 146 23.87 -16.29 22.50
C PHE A 146 23.89 -17.80 22.74
N TYR A 147 23.74 -18.58 21.67
CA TYR A 147 23.74 -20.03 21.75
C TYR A 147 25.13 -20.54 22.13
N ASN A 148 25.20 -21.30 23.23
CA ASN A 148 26.41 -22.01 23.65
C ASN A 148 26.14 -23.51 23.55
N PRO A 149 26.80 -24.24 22.63
CA PRO A 149 26.67 -25.68 22.53
C PRO A 149 27.11 -26.35 23.84
N GLN A 150 26.41 -27.40 24.25
CA GLN A 150 26.81 -28.23 25.38
C GLN A 150 27.81 -29.28 24.89
N TYR A 151 29.04 -29.23 25.39
CA TYR A 151 30.11 -30.18 25.06
C TYR A 151 30.28 -31.30 26.09
N ASP A 152 29.40 -31.37 27.09
CA ASP A 152 29.50 -32.33 28.19
C ASP A 152 29.32 -33.79 27.70
N ASN A 153 28.68 -34.00 26.55
CA ASN A 153 28.47 -35.30 25.91
C ASN A 153 29.14 -35.36 24.52
N PRO A 154 30.36 -35.91 24.38
CA PRO A 154 31.09 -35.95 23.11
C PRO A 154 30.42 -36.79 22.00
N GLY A 155 29.37 -37.57 22.31
CA GLY A 155 28.64 -38.38 21.34
C GLY A 155 27.53 -37.65 20.57
N GLU A 156 27.16 -36.42 20.96
CA GLU A 156 26.01 -35.71 20.39
C GLU A 156 26.37 -34.59 19.39
N ASN A 157 27.65 -34.21 19.27
CA ASN A 157 28.11 -33.19 18.31
C ASN A 157 29.15 -33.76 17.33
N PRO A 158 28.73 -34.54 16.32
CA PRO A 158 29.63 -35.08 15.30
C PRO A 158 30.10 -34.04 14.27
N GLU A 159 29.53 -32.83 14.28
CA GLU A 159 29.85 -31.77 13.33
C GLU A 159 31.04 -30.93 13.77
N THR A 160 31.90 -30.56 12.82
CA THR A 160 33.05 -29.66 13.07
C THR A 160 32.57 -28.29 13.54
N ASP A 161 33.10 -27.82 14.67
CA ASP A 161 32.78 -26.50 15.19
C ASP A 161 33.52 -25.40 14.40
N ILE A 162 32.76 -24.60 13.65
CA ILE A 162 33.24 -23.49 12.83
C ILE A 162 32.80 -22.11 13.37
N ARG A 163 32.33 -22.03 14.62
CA ARG A 163 31.82 -20.77 15.22
C ARG A 163 32.92 -19.71 15.27
N THR A 164 32.61 -18.50 14.81
CA THR A 164 33.52 -17.34 14.87
C THR A 164 33.47 -16.63 16.23
N THR A 165 32.31 -16.58 16.86
CA THR A 165 32.12 -16.10 18.23
C THR A 165 32.01 -17.31 19.15
N LEU A 166 32.92 -17.44 20.11
CA LEU A 166 32.92 -18.57 21.06
C LEU A 166 32.16 -18.27 22.36
N TYR A 167 32.12 -16.99 22.73
CA TYR A 167 31.46 -16.51 23.93
C TYR A 167 30.96 -15.08 23.71
N TRP A 168 29.74 -14.81 24.14
CA TRP A 168 29.16 -13.47 24.13
C TRP A 168 28.29 -13.27 25.38
N ASN A 169 28.63 -12.26 26.19
CA ASN A 169 27.83 -11.84 27.32
C ASN A 169 27.78 -10.30 27.40
N PRO A 170 26.63 -9.68 27.09
CA PRO A 170 26.48 -8.23 27.13
C PRO A 170 26.33 -7.68 28.55
N TYR A 171 26.10 -8.54 29.56
CA TYR A 171 25.81 -8.14 30.92
C TYR A 171 26.92 -8.58 31.88
N VAL A 172 28.03 -7.84 31.84
CA VAL A 172 29.17 -8.01 32.75
C VAL A 172 29.29 -6.78 33.62
N MET A 173 29.08 -6.93 34.92
CA MET A 173 29.26 -5.85 35.90
C MET A 173 30.39 -6.20 36.87
N THR A 174 31.40 -5.34 36.92
CA THR A 174 32.48 -5.42 37.91
C THR A 174 32.33 -4.28 38.91
N ASN A 175 32.68 -4.51 40.17
CA ASN A 175 32.66 -3.47 41.20
C ASN A 175 33.93 -3.54 42.06
N LYS A 176 34.09 -2.61 43.01
CA LYS A 176 35.27 -2.56 43.88
C LYS A 176 35.46 -3.82 44.75
N LYS A 177 34.39 -4.54 45.08
CA LYS A 177 34.41 -5.79 45.85
C LYS A 177 34.65 -7.02 44.96
N SER A 178 34.22 -6.99 43.70
CA SER A 178 34.41 -8.04 42.70
C SER A 178 35.01 -7.47 41.41
N PRO A 179 36.32 -7.14 41.42
CA PRO A 179 36.98 -6.50 40.28
C PRO A 179 37.33 -7.48 39.16
N ARG A 180 37.29 -8.80 39.41
CA ARG A 180 37.62 -9.84 38.44
C ARG A 180 36.37 -10.60 38.04
N TYR A 181 36.19 -10.80 36.74
CA TYR A 181 35.14 -11.63 36.17
C TYR A 181 35.78 -12.84 35.49
N ARG A 182 35.40 -14.06 35.89
CA ARG A 182 35.92 -15.30 35.30
C ARG A 182 34.98 -15.75 34.19
N ILE A 183 35.54 -15.97 33.01
CA ILE A 183 34.83 -16.47 31.84
C ILE A 183 35.35 -17.88 31.53
N GLN A 184 34.45 -18.79 31.20
CA GLN A 184 34.77 -20.14 30.74
C GLN A 184 33.96 -20.42 29.46
N PHE A 185 34.62 -20.98 28.45
CA PHE A 185 34.02 -21.30 27.17
C PHE A 185 34.82 -22.41 26.48
N PHE A 186 34.20 -23.09 25.54
CA PHE A 186 34.85 -24.11 24.70
C PHE A 186 35.42 -23.46 23.44
N ASN A 187 36.60 -23.90 23.02
CA ASN A 187 37.20 -23.47 21.76
C ASN A 187 36.56 -24.20 20.57
N ASN A 188 36.71 -23.65 19.36
CA ASN A 188 36.33 -24.32 18.12
C ASN A 188 37.48 -25.20 17.58
N ASP A 189 37.19 -25.99 16.55
CA ASP A 189 38.14 -26.96 15.98
C ASP A 189 39.20 -26.32 15.05
N LEU A 190 38.96 -25.08 14.61
CA LEU A 190 39.77 -24.42 13.57
C LEU A 190 40.77 -23.40 14.12
N SER A 191 40.47 -22.73 15.24
CA SER A 191 41.14 -21.50 15.66
C SER A 191 42.27 -21.78 16.63
N LYS A 192 43.46 -21.29 16.27
CA LYS A 192 44.68 -21.36 17.11
C LYS A 192 44.91 -20.12 17.97
N ARG A 193 44.26 -19.00 17.63
CA ARG A 193 44.40 -17.72 18.33
C ARG A 193 43.03 -17.15 18.63
N LEU A 194 42.89 -16.52 19.79
CA LEU A 194 41.60 -16.02 20.27
C LEU A 194 41.62 -14.50 20.36
N LEU A 195 40.65 -13.84 19.72
CA LEU A 195 40.43 -12.41 19.87
C LEU A 195 39.42 -12.15 20.99
N ILE A 196 39.85 -11.43 22.01
CA ILE A 196 38.99 -10.90 23.07
C ILE A 196 38.66 -9.46 22.72
N VAL A 197 37.37 -9.14 22.68
CA VAL A 197 36.85 -7.77 22.55
C VAL A 197 36.02 -7.47 23.79
N LEU A 198 36.36 -6.40 24.50
CA LEU A 198 35.60 -5.90 25.65
C LEU A 198 35.15 -4.48 25.34
N GLU A 199 33.84 -4.25 25.38
CA GLU A 199 33.21 -2.96 25.14
C GLU A 199 32.29 -2.64 26.33
N GLY A 200 32.28 -1.38 26.76
CA GLY A 200 31.47 -0.98 27.91
C GLY A 200 31.59 0.49 28.25
N ILE A 201 31.09 0.85 29.44
CA ILE A 201 31.12 2.20 29.98
C ILE A 201 31.83 2.15 31.34
N ASN A 202 32.81 3.02 31.55
CA ASN A 202 33.54 3.10 32.82
C ASN A 202 32.73 3.86 33.90
N ALA A 203 33.25 3.92 35.13
CA ALA A 203 32.58 4.61 36.24
C ALA A 203 32.33 6.11 36.01
N ASP A 204 33.07 6.74 35.09
CA ASP A 204 32.93 8.15 34.71
C ASP A 204 31.93 8.36 33.55
N GLY A 205 31.25 7.30 33.08
CA GLY A 205 30.33 7.38 31.95
C GLY A 205 31.00 7.39 30.57
N LYS A 206 32.32 7.15 30.48
CA LYS A 206 33.04 7.10 29.21
C LYS A 206 32.95 5.72 28.57
N ILE A 207 32.65 5.69 27.28
CA ILE A 207 32.67 4.48 26.47
C ILE A 207 34.12 4.00 26.32
N THR A 208 34.35 2.71 26.55
CA THR A 208 35.66 2.08 26.43
C THR A 208 35.57 0.84 25.56
N ARG A 209 36.65 0.57 24.83
CA ARG A 209 36.85 -0.63 24.02
C ARG A 209 38.28 -1.12 24.19
N THR A 210 38.46 -2.39 24.49
CA THR A 210 39.77 -3.05 24.50
C THR A 210 39.75 -4.31 23.67
N THR A 211 40.83 -4.57 22.95
CA THR A 211 40.98 -5.76 22.12
C THR A 211 42.31 -6.43 22.44
N LYS A 212 42.28 -7.74 22.68
CA LYS A 212 43.50 -8.51 22.97
C LYS A 212 43.46 -9.84 22.24
N ILE A 213 44.58 -10.21 21.63
CA ILE A 213 44.76 -11.53 21.04
C ILE A 213 45.46 -12.41 22.08
N LEU A 214 44.94 -13.60 22.32
CA LEU A 214 45.62 -14.68 23.02
C LEU A 214 46.20 -15.62 21.97
N GLU A 215 47.48 -15.91 22.12
CA GLU A 215 48.22 -16.90 21.33
C GLU A 215 48.20 -18.27 22.00
#